data_AF-A0A916QK99-F1
#
_entry.id   AF-A0A916QK99-F1
#
_cell.length_a   1.000
_cell.length_b   1.000
_cell.length_c   1.000
_cell.angle_alpha   90.00
_cell.angle_beta   90.00
_cell.angle_gamma   90.00
#
_symmetry.space_group_name_H-M   'P 1'
#
loop_
_entity.id
_entity.type
_entity.pdbx_description
1 polymer ?
#
loop_
_entity_poly.entity_id
_entity_poly.type
_entity_poly.pdbx_seq_one_letter_code
_entity_poly.pdbx_strand_id
1 'polypeptide(L)'
;MTAPKFSDFIDRDVACPPFTDTYDTDTPYTLRKLFLLVWYSRKHGSKPKIGAYPQFPQYMFDDYGINGEKLTDEFLKAEYLYDTGDRIRLTKKGWKLAKDFSDLWEIHRARERYILCFDEDFPLWNKGRRLGKFISAETEFYQARIKWLKKYAHLVKDDYDEYNSVLTSIEAYETSIKQNQIKLEALS
;
A
#
# COMPACT_ATOMS: atom_id res chain seq x y z
N MET A 1 -24.66 12.36 14.79
CA MET A 1 -23.20 12.58 14.98
C MET A 1 -22.47 11.89 13.83
N THR A 2 -21.98 12.64 12.85
CA THR A 2 -21.34 12.04 11.67
C THR A 2 -19.96 11.51 12.04
N ALA A 3 -19.67 10.27 11.67
CA ALA A 3 -18.37 9.68 11.89
C ALA A 3 -17.36 10.27 10.89
N PRO A 4 -16.15 10.66 11.33
CA PRO A 4 -15.16 11.26 10.42
C PRO A 4 -14.79 10.25 9.33
N LYS A 5 -14.63 10.73 8.10
CA LYS A 5 -14.14 9.97 6.97
C LYS A 5 -12.72 10.42 6.67
N PHE A 6 -11.86 9.52 6.22
CA PHE A 6 -10.49 9.90 5.89
C PHE A 6 -10.43 10.94 4.75
N SER A 7 -11.39 10.92 3.83
CA SER A 7 -11.56 11.94 2.78
C SER A 7 -11.63 13.36 3.33
N ASP A 8 -12.05 13.55 4.58
CA ASP A 8 -12.14 14.87 5.20
C ASP A 8 -10.76 15.43 5.62
N PHE A 9 -9.71 14.60 5.57
CA PHE A 9 -8.34 14.89 5.99
C PHE A 9 -7.35 14.87 4.82
N ILE A 10 -7.85 14.67 3.59
CA ILE A 10 -7.07 14.71 2.36
C ILE A 10 -7.79 15.62 1.36
N ASP A 11 -7.06 16.50 0.68
CA ASP A 11 -7.63 17.33 -0.38
C ASP A 11 -7.82 16.50 -1.66
N ARG A 12 -8.89 15.67 -1.73
CA ARG A 12 -9.11 14.78 -2.88
C ARG A 12 -10.56 14.50 -3.25
N ASP A 13 -10.73 14.21 -4.55
CA ASP A 13 -11.97 13.68 -5.12
C ASP A 13 -12.09 12.17 -4.86
N VAL A 14 -13.24 11.75 -4.32
CA VAL A 14 -13.58 10.34 -4.06
C VAL A 14 -13.74 9.52 -5.34
N ALA A 15 -13.85 10.16 -6.51
CA ALA A 15 -13.93 9.52 -7.81
C ALA A 15 -12.56 9.25 -8.46
N CYS A 16 -11.44 9.64 -7.82
CA CYS A 16 -10.12 9.50 -8.42
C CYS A 16 -9.74 8.01 -8.56
N PRO A 17 -9.30 7.56 -9.76
CA PRO A 17 -8.95 6.17 -9.97
C PRO A 17 -7.71 5.79 -9.13
N PRO A 18 -7.56 4.51 -8.76
CA PRO A 18 -6.47 4.10 -7.88
C PRO A 18 -5.07 4.23 -8.51
N PHE A 19 -5.00 4.28 -9.84
CA PHE A 19 -3.79 4.54 -10.64
C PHE A 19 -4.17 5.36 -11.88
N THR A 20 -3.36 6.36 -12.21
CA THR A 20 -3.43 7.10 -13.48
C THR A 20 -2.26 6.77 -14.41
N ASP A 21 -1.26 6.02 -13.92
CA ASP A 21 -0.02 5.69 -14.63
C ASP A 21 0.79 6.92 -15.09
N THR A 22 0.54 8.07 -14.45
CA THR A 22 1.26 9.32 -14.74
C THR A 22 2.53 9.47 -13.91
N TYR A 23 2.75 8.60 -12.91
CA TYR A 23 3.94 8.63 -12.08
C TYR A 23 5.20 8.28 -12.88
N ASP A 24 6.16 9.19 -12.91
CA ASP A 24 7.46 8.95 -13.51
C ASP A 24 8.31 8.03 -12.61
N THR A 25 8.47 6.79 -13.05
CA THR A 25 9.26 5.79 -12.35
C THR A 25 10.75 5.84 -12.68
N ASP A 26 11.17 6.68 -13.64
CA ASP A 26 12.49 6.60 -14.28
C ASP A 26 12.75 5.20 -14.88
N THR A 27 11.68 4.52 -15.27
CA THR A 27 11.72 3.23 -15.96
C THR A 27 10.65 3.21 -17.06
N PRO A 28 10.74 2.29 -18.05
CA PRO A 28 9.67 2.11 -19.03
C PRO A 28 8.39 1.50 -18.43
N TYR A 29 8.34 1.24 -17.11
CA TYR A 29 7.23 0.61 -16.43
C TYR A 29 6.47 1.60 -15.56
N THR A 30 5.15 1.54 -15.62
CA THR A 30 4.23 2.26 -14.72
C THR A 30 4.37 1.76 -13.29
N LEU A 31 3.98 2.56 -12.29
CA LEU A 31 4.05 2.17 -10.87
C LEU A 31 3.37 0.81 -10.59
N ARG A 32 2.17 0.58 -11.13
CA ARG A 32 1.45 -0.70 -10.97
C ARG A 32 2.20 -1.89 -11.58
N LYS A 33 2.93 -1.70 -12.68
CA LYS A 33 3.78 -2.77 -13.24
C LYS A 33 4.96 -3.07 -12.30
N LEU A 34 5.60 -2.05 -11.74
CA LEU A 34 6.71 -2.23 -10.79
C LEU A 34 6.29 -2.92 -9.50
N PHE A 35 5.02 -2.81 -9.12
CA PHE A 35 4.43 -3.55 -8.02
C PHE A 35 4.51 -5.08 -8.20
N LEU A 36 4.47 -5.61 -9.43
CA LEU A 36 4.77 -7.03 -9.65
C LEU A 36 6.23 -7.37 -9.27
N LEU A 37 7.17 -6.48 -9.53
CA LEU A 37 8.57 -6.65 -9.14
C LEU A 37 8.77 -6.63 -7.62
N VAL A 38 8.02 -5.76 -6.92
CA VAL A 38 7.96 -5.75 -5.45
C VAL A 38 7.37 -7.05 -4.91
N TRP A 39 6.36 -7.61 -5.56
CA TRP A 39 5.81 -8.91 -5.17
C TRP A 39 6.86 -10.03 -5.30
N TYR A 40 7.68 -10.02 -6.35
CA TYR A 40 8.80 -10.95 -6.49
C TYR A 40 9.87 -10.80 -5.39
N SER A 41 10.08 -9.61 -4.83
CA SER A 41 11.05 -9.41 -3.73
C SER A 41 10.58 -10.00 -2.41
N ARG A 42 9.26 -10.08 -2.22
CA ARG A 42 8.60 -10.60 -1.02
C ARG A 42 8.32 -12.09 -1.09
N LYS A 43 8.12 -12.63 -2.29
CA LYS A 43 8.03 -14.08 -2.49
C LYS A 43 9.41 -14.68 -2.41
N HIS A 44 9.68 -15.37 -1.31
CA HIS A 44 10.80 -16.30 -1.22
C HIS A 44 10.57 -17.49 -2.15
N GLY A 45 10.80 -17.31 -3.45
CA GLY A 45 10.85 -18.38 -4.46
C GLY A 45 9.64 -19.33 -4.42
N SER A 46 8.44 -18.84 -4.72
CA SER A 46 7.36 -19.75 -5.09
C SER A 46 7.81 -20.54 -6.31
N LYS A 47 7.97 -21.86 -6.14
CA LYS A 47 8.29 -22.79 -7.24
C LYS A 47 7.22 -22.60 -8.33
N PRO A 48 7.56 -22.02 -9.49
CA PRO A 48 6.77 -22.33 -10.66
C PRO A 48 6.95 -23.84 -10.89
N LYS A 49 5.90 -24.58 -11.28
CA LYS A 49 6.14 -25.91 -11.86
C LYS A 49 7.05 -25.69 -13.08
N ILE A 50 7.97 -26.62 -13.36
CA ILE A 50 8.79 -26.58 -14.58
C ILE A 50 7.84 -26.34 -15.77
N GLY A 51 8.02 -25.22 -16.48
CA GLY A 51 7.18 -24.82 -17.61
C GLY A 51 5.89 -24.05 -17.29
N ALA A 52 5.67 -23.57 -16.06
CA ALA A 52 4.50 -22.76 -15.68
C ALA A 52 4.91 -21.48 -14.95
N TYR A 53 4.17 -20.38 -15.12
CA TYR A 53 4.36 -19.16 -14.34
C TYR A 53 3.94 -19.35 -12.87
N PRO A 54 4.47 -18.54 -11.94
CA PRO A 54 3.95 -18.53 -10.59
C PRO A 54 2.48 -18.09 -10.58
N GLN A 55 1.67 -18.66 -9.68
CA GLN A 55 0.30 -18.20 -9.48
C GLN A 55 0.31 -16.80 -8.87
N PHE A 56 0.01 -15.80 -9.70
CA PHE A 56 -0.12 -14.42 -9.25
C PHE A 56 -1.39 -14.26 -8.41
N PRO A 57 -1.37 -13.43 -7.35
CA PRO A 57 -2.58 -13.09 -6.63
C PRO A 57 -3.62 -12.45 -7.56
N GLN A 58 -4.90 -12.79 -7.37
CA GLN A 58 -6.00 -12.32 -8.22
C GLN A 58 -6.06 -10.78 -8.33
N TYR A 59 -5.77 -10.05 -7.25
CA TYR A 59 -5.76 -8.58 -7.25
C TYR A 59 -4.75 -7.96 -8.24
N MET A 60 -3.69 -8.67 -8.64
CA MET A 60 -2.77 -8.17 -9.67
C MET A 60 -3.47 -8.03 -11.02
N PHE A 61 -4.44 -8.90 -11.29
CA PHE A 61 -5.26 -8.82 -12.48
C PHE A 61 -6.42 -7.84 -12.27
N ASP A 62 -7.21 -8.04 -11.21
CA ASP A 62 -8.46 -7.30 -10.99
C ASP A 62 -8.21 -5.81 -10.72
N ASP A 63 -7.23 -5.49 -9.85
CA ASP A 63 -7.03 -4.12 -9.40
C ASP A 63 -5.98 -3.39 -10.26
N TYR A 64 -4.98 -4.10 -10.79
CA TYR A 64 -3.86 -3.49 -11.51
C TYR A 64 -3.95 -3.70 -13.02
N GLY A 65 -4.82 -4.57 -13.51
CA GLY A 65 -4.91 -4.90 -14.93
C GLY A 65 -3.63 -5.54 -15.48
N ILE A 66 -2.85 -6.22 -14.64
CA ILE A 66 -1.55 -6.79 -15.04
C ILE A 66 -1.74 -8.20 -15.58
N ASN A 67 -1.27 -8.41 -16.81
CA ASN A 67 -0.95 -9.75 -17.28
C ASN A 67 0.42 -10.16 -16.69
N GLY A 68 0.38 -10.94 -15.61
CA GLY A 68 1.58 -11.30 -14.85
C GLY A 68 2.61 -12.07 -15.68
N GLU A 69 2.16 -12.99 -16.55
CA GLU A 69 3.06 -13.79 -17.40
C GLU A 69 3.83 -12.90 -18.37
N LYS A 70 3.10 -12.07 -19.12
CA LYS A 70 3.68 -11.13 -20.10
C LYS A 70 4.65 -10.17 -19.43
N LEU A 71 4.29 -9.61 -18.27
CA LEU A 71 5.14 -8.66 -17.56
C LEU A 71 6.37 -9.34 -16.97
N THR A 72 6.27 -10.59 -16.52
CA THR A 72 7.41 -11.38 -16.08
C THR A 72 8.40 -11.62 -17.21
N ASP A 73 7.93 -11.92 -18.43
CA ASP A 73 8.78 -12.02 -19.62
C ASP A 73 9.50 -10.71 -19.94
N GLU A 74 8.80 -9.58 -19.84
CA GLU A 74 9.40 -8.24 -20.01
C GLU A 74 10.51 -8.01 -18.98
N PHE A 75 10.29 -8.38 -17.71
CA PHE A 75 11.29 -8.25 -16.64
C PHE A 75 12.48 -9.21 -16.78
N LEU A 76 12.28 -10.42 -17.32
CA LEU A 76 13.36 -11.35 -17.65
C LEU A 76 14.24 -10.77 -18.77
N LYS A 77 13.63 -10.28 -19.86
CA LYS A 77 14.34 -9.65 -20.98
C LYS A 77 15.10 -8.39 -20.58
N ALA A 78 14.56 -7.62 -19.63
CA ALA A 78 15.18 -6.40 -19.10
C ALA A 78 16.17 -6.64 -17.94
N GLU A 79 16.47 -7.91 -17.64
CA GLU A 79 17.43 -8.35 -16.61
C GLU A 79 17.08 -7.87 -15.18
N TYR A 80 15.80 -7.62 -14.91
CA TYR A 80 15.31 -7.41 -13.54
C TYR A 80 15.06 -8.74 -12.83
N LEU A 81 14.68 -9.75 -13.59
CA LEU A 81 14.53 -11.12 -13.14
C LEU A 81 15.53 -12.03 -13.87
N TYR A 82 15.81 -13.19 -13.30
CA TYR A 82 16.54 -14.27 -13.93
C TYR A 82 15.91 -15.61 -13.55
N ASP A 83 15.95 -16.57 -14.48
CA ASP A 83 15.48 -17.93 -14.26
C ASP A 83 16.66 -18.80 -13.79
N THR A 84 16.45 -19.57 -12.72
CA THR A 84 17.41 -20.56 -12.21
C THR A 84 17.07 -21.98 -12.66
N GLY A 85 16.15 -22.18 -13.60
CA GLY A 85 15.60 -23.47 -14.02
C GLY A 85 14.50 -23.99 -13.10
N ASP A 86 14.65 -23.73 -11.79
CA ASP A 86 13.68 -24.12 -10.76
C ASP A 86 12.75 -22.96 -10.34
N ARG A 87 13.15 -21.72 -10.60
CA ARG A 87 12.50 -20.51 -10.07
C ARG A 87 12.98 -19.25 -10.75
N ILE A 88 12.08 -18.28 -10.77
CA ILE A 88 12.36 -16.91 -11.18
C ILE A 88 12.78 -16.11 -9.95
N ARG A 89 13.87 -15.34 -10.05
CA ARG A 89 14.46 -14.54 -8.97
C ARG A 89 14.83 -13.15 -9.44
N LEU A 90 14.92 -12.19 -8.50
CA LEU A 90 15.40 -10.84 -8.78
C LEU A 90 16.92 -10.80 -8.93
N THR A 91 17.39 -10.14 -9.98
CA THR A 91 18.80 -9.74 -10.11
C THR A 91 19.13 -8.65 -9.08
N LYS A 92 20.41 -8.27 -8.95
CA LYS A 92 20.80 -7.12 -8.10
C LYS A 92 20.07 -5.83 -8.51
N LYS A 93 19.90 -5.62 -9.82
CA LYS A 93 19.16 -4.48 -10.40
C LYS A 93 17.69 -4.55 -10.03
N GLY A 94 17.07 -5.73 -10.18
CA GLY A 94 15.68 -5.98 -9.76
C GLY A 94 15.46 -5.72 -8.27
N TRP A 95 16.36 -6.18 -7.41
CA TRP A 95 16.29 -5.93 -5.97
C TRP A 95 16.35 -4.46 -5.59
N LYS A 96 17.27 -3.69 -6.21
CA LYS A 96 17.37 -2.25 -5.99
C LYS A 96 16.05 -1.56 -6.36
N LEU A 97 15.55 -1.85 -7.56
CA LEU A 97 14.32 -1.24 -8.06
C LEU A 97 13.10 -1.61 -7.19
N ALA A 98 12.94 -2.90 -6.86
CA ALA A 98 11.85 -3.35 -5.98
C ALA A 98 11.89 -2.70 -4.60
N LYS A 99 13.09 -2.44 -4.06
CA LYS A 99 13.26 -1.75 -2.77
C LYS A 99 12.81 -0.28 -2.84
N ASP A 100 12.98 0.38 -3.97
CA ASP A 100 12.60 1.80 -4.12
C ASP A 100 11.08 2.01 -4.16
N PHE A 101 10.33 0.99 -4.57
CA PHE A 101 8.87 1.00 -4.64
C PHE A 101 8.17 0.20 -3.52
N SER A 102 8.93 -0.43 -2.62
CA SER A 102 8.36 -1.30 -1.58
C SER A 102 7.44 -0.56 -0.60
N ASP A 103 7.78 0.68 -0.24
CA ASP A 103 6.97 1.47 0.69
C ASP A 103 5.65 1.89 0.03
N LEU A 104 5.68 2.29 -1.25
CA LEU A 104 4.48 2.59 -2.03
C LEU A 104 3.57 1.36 -2.14
N TRP A 105 4.13 0.16 -2.30
CA TRP A 105 3.36 -1.07 -2.28
C TRP A 105 2.64 -1.32 -0.93
N GLU A 106 3.27 -0.99 0.20
CA GLU A 106 2.62 -1.16 1.52
C GLU A 106 1.47 -0.20 1.73
N ILE A 107 1.67 1.06 1.37
CA ILE A 107 0.61 2.07 1.40
C ILE A 107 -0.53 1.60 0.48
N HIS A 108 -0.19 1.01 -0.67
CA HIS A 108 -1.17 0.48 -1.59
C HIS A 108 -1.98 -0.64 -0.94
N ARG A 109 -1.34 -1.64 -0.31
CA ARG A 109 -2.10 -2.75 0.31
C ARG A 109 -3.01 -2.28 1.44
N ALA A 110 -2.71 -1.14 2.06
CA ALA A 110 -3.58 -0.52 3.04
C ALA A 110 -4.82 0.18 2.43
N ARG A 111 -5.02 0.15 1.09
CA ARG A 111 -6.12 0.81 0.35
C ARG A 111 -7.52 0.50 0.85
N GLU A 112 -7.77 -0.65 1.48
CA GLU A 112 -9.06 -0.91 2.14
C GLU A 112 -9.42 0.19 3.17
N ARG A 113 -8.43 0.95 3.65
CA ARG A 113 -8.63 2.06 4.58
C ARG A 113 -8.78 3.41 3.88
N TYR A 114 -8.27 3.58 2.64
CA TYR A 114 -8.10 4.89 1.99
C TYR A 114 -8.25 4.84 0.45
N ILE A 115 -9.05 5.74 -0.12
CA ILE A 115 -9.13 5.99 -1.56
C ILE A 115 -7.85 6.73 -1.98
N LEU A 116 -6.86 6.01 -2.51
CA LEU A 116 -5.55 6.56 -2.89
C LEU A 116 -5.29 6.50 -4.40
N CYS A 117 -5.02 7.65 -5.02
CA CYS A 117 -4.43 7.74 -6.35
C CYS A 117 -2.93 7.97 -6.24
N PHE A 118 -2.16 6.91 -6.40
CA PHE A 118 -0.74 6.93 -6.07
C PHE A 118 0.08 7.90 -6.93
N ASP A 119 -0.28 8.00 -8.20
CA ASP A 119 0.43 8.85 -9.15
C ASP A 119 0.28 10.34 -8.81
N GLU A 120 -0.91 10.76 -8.37
CA GLU A 120 -1.21 12.14 -7.99
C GLU A 120 -0.75 12.49 -6.57
N ASP A 121 -0.73 11.51 -5.69
CA ASP A 121 -0.31 11.68 -4.30
C ASP A 121 1.21 11.77 -4.16
N PHE A 122 1.90 10.98 -4.96
CA PHE A 122 3.34 10.82 -4.92
C PHE A 122 4.01 11.17 -6.26
N PRO A 123 3.67 12.25 -6.98
CA PRO A 123 4.13 12.54 -8.35
C PRO A 123 5.63 12.78 -8.47
N LEU A 124 6.33 12.96 -7.33
CA LEU A 124 7.76 13.18 -7.20
C LEU A 124 8.31 12.37 -6.02
N TRP A 125 7.98 11.08 -5.94
CA TRP A 125 8.42 10.21 -4.85
C TRP A 125 9.94 10.21 -4.72
N ASN A 126 10.43 10.91 -3.69
CA ASN A 126 11.85 11.04 -3.35
C ASN A 126 12.18 10.48 -1.95
N LYS A 127 11.49 9.42 -1.50
CA LYS A 127 11.68 8.79 -0.18
C LYS A 127 11.75 9.78 1.00
N GLY A 128 10.61 10.38 1.36
CA GLY A 128 10.49 11.03 2.68
C GLY A 128 9.39 12.08 2.80
N ARG A 129 9.48 13.16 2.01
CA ARG A 129 8.74 14.40 2.29
C ARG A 129 7.22 14.28 2.10
N ARG A 130 6.75 13.52 1.10
CA ARG A 130 5.29 13.32 0.87
C ARG A 130 4.69 12.19 1.70
N LEU A 131 5.49 11.16 2.01
CA LEU A 131 5.10 10.11 2.94
C LEU A 131 4.80 10.70 4.33
N GLY A 132 5.61 11.67 4.77
CA GLY A 132 5.37 12.41 6.01
C GLY A 132 3.99 13.08 6.04
N LYS A 133 3.62 13.84 5.00
CA LYS A 133 2.29 14.48 4.90
C LYS A 133 1.14 13.48 4.99
N PHE A 134 1.26 12.35 4.30
CA PHE A 134 0.25 11.29 4.34
C PHE A 134 0.10 10.69 5.74
N ILE A 135 1.22 10.33 6.38
CA ILE A 135 1.23 9.75 7.73
C ILE A 135 0.71 10.75 8.75
N SER A 136 0.98 12.05 8.58
CA SER A 136 0.40 13.12 9.40
C SER A 136 -1.13 13.20 9.25
N ALA A 137 -1.65 13.22 8.02
CA ALA A 137 -3.10 13.22 7.77
C ALA A 137 -3.79 11.97 8.33
N GLU A 138 -3.18 10.79 8.19
CA GLU A 138 -3.66 9.54 8.80
C GLU A 138 -3.71 9.64 10.33
N THR A 139 -2.70 10.24 10.94
CA THR A 139 -2.65 10.46 12.39
C THR A 139 -3.76 11.39 12.85
N GLU A 140 -4.00 12.50 12.15
CA GLU A 140 -5.09 13.43 12.43
C GLU A 140 -6.47 12.76 12.31
N PHE A 141 -6.66 11.94 11.27
CA PHE A 141 -7.87 11.15 11.09
C PHE A 141 -8.09 10.17 12.25
N TYR A 142 -7.07 9.40 12.65
CA TYR A 142 -7.18 8.46 13.78
C TYR A 142 -7.51 9.18 15.09
N GLN A 143 -6.92 10.35 15.34
CA GLN A 143 -7.25 11.17 16.51
C GLN A 143 -8.72 11.63 16.49
N ALA A 144 -9.20 12.11 15.33
CA ALA A 144 -10.60 12.48 15.16
C ALA A 144 -11.55 11.28 15.35
N ARG A 145 -11.15 10.11 14.86
CA ARG A 145 -11.91 8.86 14.99
C ARG A 145 -12.00 8.41 16.44
N ILE A 146 -10.90 8.45 17.20
CA ILE A 146 -10.89 8.17 18.64
C ILE A 146 -11.83 9.14 19.38
N LYS A 147 -11.78 10.45 19.07
CA LYS A 147 -12.66 11.44 19.68
C LYS A 147 -14.15 11.15 19.41
N TRP A 148 -14.48 10.71 18.20
CA TRP A 148 -15.83 10.28 17.86
C TRP A 148 -16.22 8.97 18.58
N LEU A 149 -15.34 7.97 18.59
CA LEU A 149 -15.58 6.68 19.25
C LEU A 149 -15.80 6.82 20.76
N LYS A 150 -15.07 7.72 21.44
CA LYS A 150 -15.30 8.02 22.85
C LYS A 150 -16.71 8.56 23.11
N LYS A 151 -17.23 9.41 22.22
CA LYS A 151 -18.63 9.88 22.31
C LYS A 151 -19.62 8.75 22.02
N TYR A 152 -19.31 7.91 21.04
CA TYR A 152 -20.15 6.78 20.67
C TYR A 152 -20.22 5.73 21.79
N ALA A 153 -19.09 5.43 22.44
CA ALA A 153 -19.00 4.54 23.59
C ALA A 153 -19.96 4.93 24.72
N HIS A 154 -20.14 6.23 24.99
CA HIS A 154 -21.12 6.70 25.97
C HIS A 154 -22.58 6.40 25.59
N LEU A 155 -22.90 6.34 24.30
CA LEU A 155 -24.24 6.06 23.80
C LEU A 155 -24.57 4.56 23.85
N VAL A 156 -23.57 3.71 23.69
CA VAL A 156 -23.72 2.24 23.62
C VAL A 156 -23.24 1.53 24.89
N LYS A 157 -22.99 2.28 25.98
CA LYS A 157 -22.39 1.76 27.22
C LYS A 157 -23.16 0.60 27.86
N ASP A 158 -24.46 0.49 27.60
CA ASP A 158 -25.35 -0.52 28.17
C ASP A 158 -25.44 -1.76 27.27
N ASP A 159 -24.93 -1.68 26.03
CA ASP A 159 -24.67 -2.83 25.16
C ASP A 159 -23.22 -3.27 25.35
N TYR A 160 -23.02 -4.36 26.10
CA TYR A 160 -21.70 -4.86 26.46
C TYR A 160 -20.85 -5.21 25.24
N ASP A 161 -21.43 -5.85 24.23
CA ASP A 161 -20.68 -6.32 23.06
C ASP A 161 -20.29 -5.14 22.17
N GLU A 162 -21.22 -4.21 21.94
CA GLU A 162 -20.94 -3.02 21.15
C GLU A 162 -19.94 -2.09 21.86
N TYR A 163 -20.09 -1.87 23.17
CA TYR A 163 -19.17 -1.07 23.95
C TYR A 163 -17.74 -1.61 23.91
N ASN A 164 -17.56 -2.92 24.10
CA ASN A 164 -16.23 -3.54 24.01
C ASN A 164 -15.64 -3.46 22.60
N SER A 165 -16.45 -3.64 21.56
CA SER A 165 -16.01 -3.46 20.17
C SER A 165 -15.47 -2.05 19.91
N VAL A 166 -16.13 -1.03 20.48
CA VAL A 166 -15.69 0.36 20.40
C VAL A 166 -14.36 0.58 21.13
N LEU A 167 -14.18 -0.01 22.32
CA LEU A 167 -12.92 0.07 23.06
C LEU A 167 -11.75 -0.57 22.29
N THR A 168 -11.95 -1.77 21.74
CA THR A 168 -10.94 -2.42 20.89
C THR A 168 -10.57 -1.57 19.68
N SER A 169 -11.54 -0.90 19.06
CA SER A 169 -11.29 0.01 17.94
C SER A 169 -10.43 1.21 18.37
N ILE A 170 -10.67 1.78 19.56
CA ILE A 170 -9.86 2.88 20.10
C ILE A 170 -8.41 2.42 20.29
N GLU A 171 -8.18 1.27 20.92
CA GLU A 171 -6.83 0.72 21.14
C GLU A 171 -6.07 0.46 19.84
N ALA A 172 -6.76 -0.03 18.80
CA ALA A 172 -6.18 -0.26 17.48
C ALA A 172 -5.73 1.06 16.82
N TYR A 173 -6.53 2.13 16.94
CA TYR A 173 -6.17 3.45 16.44
C TYR A 173 -5.01 4.07 17.24
N GLU A 174 -5.01 3.95 18.57
CA GLU A 174 -3.90 4.43 19.41
C GLU A 174 -2.58 3.73 19.08
N THR A 175 -2.62 2.43 18.82
CA THR A 175 -1.45 1.65 18.36
C THR A 175 -0.96 2.15 17.00
N SER A 176 -1.89 2.42 16.08
CA SER A 176 -1.56 2.90 14.74
C SER A 176 -0.94 4.32 14.77
N ILE A 177 -1.41 5.20 15.66
CA ILE A 177 -0.82 6.52 15.90
C ILE A 177 0.63 6.39 16.37
N LYS A 178 0.92 5.50 17.33
CA LYS A 178 2.29 5.25 17.81
C LYS A 178 3.21 4.76 16.70
N GLN A 179 2.73 3.84 15.86
CA GLN A 179 3.49 3.35 14.70
C GLN A 179 3.76 4.48 13.69
N ASN A 180 2.79 5.35 13.49
CA ASN A 180 2.93 6.49 12.58
C ASN A 180 3.94 7.52 13.08
N GLN A 181 4.01 7.77 14.39
CA GLN A 181 5.05 8.60 15.00
C GLN A 181 6.46 8.06 14.72
N ILE A 182 6.68 6.76 14.94
CA ILE A 182 7.97 6.10 14.63
C ILE A 182 8.34 6.27 13.15
N LYS A 183 7.36 6.10 12.25
CA LYS A 183 7.59 6.29 10.81
C LYS A 183 7.95 7.74 10.47
N LEU A 184 7.27 8.72 11.07
CA LEU A 184 7.57 10.14 10.86
C LEU A 184 8.97 10.52 11.35
N GLU A 185 9.38 10.01 12.50
CA GLU A 185 10.74 10.19 13.03
C GLU A 185 11.79 9.60 12.09
N ALA A 186 11.54 8.42 11.51
CA ALA A 186 12.43 7.79 10.55
C ALA A 186 12.53 8.52 9.18
N LEU A 187 11.62 9.46 8.91
CA LEU A 187 11.59 10.28 7.68
C LEU A 187 12.19 11.68 7.88
N SER A 188 12.50 12.06 9.13
CA SER A 188 13.07 13.35 9.52
C SER A 188 14.60 13.32 9.49
#